data_AF-A0A7C3CZL0-F1
#
_entry.id   AF-A0A7C3CZL0-F1
#
_cell.length_a   1.000
_cell.length_b   1.000
_cell.length_c   1.000
_cell.angle_alpha   90.00
_cell.angle_beta   90.00
_cell.angle_gamma   90.00
#
_symmetry.space_group_name_H-M   'P 1'
#
loop_
_entity.id
_entity.type
_entity.pdbx_description
1 polymer ?
#
loop_
_entity_poly.entity_id
_entity_poly.type
_entity_poly.pdbx_seq_one_letter_code
_entity_poly.pdbx_strand_id
1 'polypeptide(L)'
;MTTTMNVLQSEMTETELGSLPGDWDVLPLGEVYEIQQGKAVSKKHRRGKKPSPFLRTSNVYWGRLEMSQLDEMDFTDKERDKLRLRKGDLLVCEGGEIGRTAIWNGELEDCYYQNHIFRVRSVTENVVPLFHMYW
;
A
#
# COMPACT_ATOMS: atom_id res chain seq x y z
N MET A 1 -18.65 5.56 -36.27
CA MET A 1 -19.11 4.24 -35.79
C MET A 1 -18.95 4.25 -34.28
N THR A 2 -20.05 4.38 -33.56
CA THR A 2 -20.05 4.44 -32.09
C THR A 2 -20.21 3.01 -31.58
N THR A 3 -19.12 2.41 -31.09
CA THR A 3 -19.19 1.09 -30.45
C THR A 3 -19.87 1.28 -29.11
N THR A 4 -21.12 0.85 -29.00
CA THR A 4 -21.82 0.73 -27.73
C THR A 4 -21.11 -0.35 -26.92
N MET A 5 -20.37 0.04 -25.88
CA MET A 5 -19.87 -0.90 -24.88
C MET A 5 -21.09 -1.44 -24.14
N ASN A 6 -21.50 -2.67 -24.45
CA ASN A 6 -22.46 -3.40 -23.63
C ASN A 6 -21.83 -3.61 -22.26
N VAL A 7 -22.32 -2.91 -21.25
CA VAL A 7 -22.03 -3.24 -19.86
C VAL A 7 -22.75 -4.56 -19.58
N LEU A 8 -22.00 -5.62 -19.31
CA LEU A 8 -22.56 -6.89 -18.85
C LEU A 8 -23.28 -6.61 -17.52
N GLN A 9 -24.60 -6.74 -17.50
CA GLN A 9 -25.36 -6.73 -16.24
C GLN A 9 -25.30 -8.13 -15.66
N SER A 10 -24.49 -8.30 -14.62
CA SER A 10 -24.51 -9.47 -13.75
C SER A 10 -25.79 -9.49 -12.92
N GLU A 11 -26.35 -10.67 -12.64
CA GLU A 11 -27.33 -10.81 -11.57
C GLU A 11 -26.67 -10.43 -10.23
N MET A 12 -27.43 -9.84 -9.31
CA MET A 12 -26.92 -9.46 -7.99
C MET A 12 -27.09 -10.62 -7.01
N THR A 13 -26.08 -10.86 -6.18
CA THR A 13 -26.06 -11.87 -5.12
C THR A 13 -25.86 -11.19 -3.76
N GLU A 14 -26.60 -11.62 -2.74
CA GLU A 14 -26.41 -11.15 -1.37
C GLU A 14 -25.18 -11.79 -0.73
N THR A 15 -24.31 -10.96 -0.16
CA THR A 15 -23.08 -11.35 0.54
C THR A 15 -23.05 -10.75 1.94
N GLU A 16 -22.04 -11.08 2.74
CA GLU A 16 -21.80 -10.43 4.04
C GLU A 16 -21.48 -8.93 3.95
N LEU A 17 -21.12 -8.43 2.76
CA LEU A 17 -20.88 -7.02 2.47
C LEU A 17 -22.09 -6.33 1.81
N GLY A 18 -23.21 -7.05 1.65
CA GLY A 18 -24.41 -6.60 0.97
C GLY A 18 -24.54 -7.14 -0.45
N SER A 19 -25.43 -6.51 -1.24
CA SER A 19 -25.72 -6.92 -2.61
C SER A 19 -24.55 -6.57 -3.55
N LEU A 20 -23.92 -7.59 -4.13
CA LEU A 20 -22.80 -7.46 -5.05
C LEU A 20 -23.09 -8.21 -6.37
N PRO A 21 -22.40 -7.89 -7.48
CA PRO A 21 -22.44 -8.70 -8.69
C PRO A 21 -22.20 -10.18 -8.40
N GLY A 22 -23.04 -11.06 -8.94
CA GLY A 22 -23.00 -12.49 -8.66
C GLY A 22 -21.80 -13.23 -9.24
N ASP A 23 -21.03 -12.57 -10.08
CA ASP A 23 -19.74 -13.02 -10.60
C ASP A 23 -18.54 -12.53 -9.79
N TRP A 24 -18.76 -11.79 -8.69
CA TRP A 24 -17.70 -11.35 -7.77
C TRP A 24 -17.50 -12.34 -6.63
N ASP A 25 -16.24 -12.69 -6.38
CA ASP A 25 -15.83 -13.40 -5.19
C ASP A 25 -15.52 -12.41 -4.06
N VAL A 26 -16.02 -12.68 -2.85
CA VAL A 26 -15.65 -11.94 -1.64
C VAL A 26 -14.54 -12.70 -0.91
N LEU A 27 -13.37 -12.08 -0.82
CA LEU A 27 -12.18 -12.69 -0.24
C LEU A 27 -11.57 -11.78 0.83
N PRO A 28 -11.02 -12.34 1.92
CA PRO A 28 -10.19 -11.59 2.85
C PRO A 28 -8.96 -10.98 2.15
N LEU A 29 -8.62 -9.73 2.49
CA LEU A 29 -7.49 -9.02 1.87
C LEU A 29 -6.16 -9.81 1.96
N GLY A 30 -5.95 -10.53 3.07
CA GLY A 30 -4.75 -11.35 3.30
C GLY A 30 -4.61 -12.58 2.38
N GLU A 31 -5.65 -12.96 1.63
CA GLU A 31 -5.56 -14.03 0.63
C GLU A 31 -4.94 -13.55 -0.68
N VAL A 32 -5.07 -12.27 -0.99
CA VAL A 32 -4.60 -11.67 -2.25
C VAL A 32 -3.48 -10.64 -2.07
N TYR A 33 -3.17 -10.27 -0.82
CA TYR A 33 -2.07 -9.36 -0.47
C TYR A 33 -1.16 -9.88 0.64
N GLU A 34 0.13 -9.63 0.50
CA GLU A 34 1.12 -9.64 1.58
C GLU A 34 1.04 -8.29 2.33
N ILE A 35 0.63 -8.33 3.60
CA ILE A 35 0.53 -7.15 4.46
C ILE A 35 1.72 -7.08 5.41
N GLN A 36 2.49 -6.00 5.32
CA GLN A 36 3.73 -5.84 6.08
C GLN A 36 3.79 -4.48 6.78
N GLN A 37 3.81 -4.50 8.12
CA GLN A 37 4.06 -3.31 8.95
C GLN A 37 5.51 -2.79 8.80
N GLY A 38 5.69 -1.48 8.83
CA GLY A 38 7.02 -0.86 8.74
C GLY A 38 7.85 -0.92 10.02
N LYS A 39 9.02 -0.27 10.00
CA LYS A 39 9.97 -0.29 11.11
C LYS A 39 9.66 0.77 12.17
N ALA A 40 9.78 0.41 13.44
CA ALA A 40 9.65 1.38 14.54
C ALA A 40 10.83 2.38 14.56
N VAL A 41 10.47 3.66 14.67
CA VAL A 41 11.44 4.76 14.71
C VAL A 41 12.01 4.87 16.12
N SER A 42 13.34 4.87 16.26
CA SER A 42 14.01 5.09 17.54
C SER A 42 15.18 6.05 17.38
N LYS A 43 15.52 6.80 18.45
CA LYS A 43 16.70 7.69 18.46
C LYS A 43 18.01 6.94 18.15
N LYS A 44 18.08 5.65 18.52
CA LYS A 44 19.22 4.78 18.23
C LYS A 44 19.35 4.49 16.73
N HIS A 45 18.23 4.28 16.03
CA HIS A 45 18.21 4.00 14.59
C HIS A 45 18.53 5.22 13.73
N ARG A 46 18.35 6.45 14.23
CA ARG A 46 18.71 7.68 13.48
C ARG A 46 20.22 8.01 13.46
N ARG A 47 21.05 7.28 14.22
CA ARG A 47 22.49 7.55 14.39
C ARG A 47 23.39 6.44 13.84
N GLY A 48 22.85 5.61 12.95
CA GLY A 48 23.57 4.43 12.51
C GLY A 48 24.48 4.70 11.29
N LYS A 49 25.01 3.63 10.71
CA LYS A 49 26.11 3.67 9.73
C LYS A 49 25.64 3.70 8.28
N LYS A 50 24.38 3.32 8.02
CA LYS A 50 23.78 3.21 6.69
C LYS A 50 22.35 3.76 6.74
N PRO A 51 22.20 5.09 6.87
CA PRO A 51 20.88 5.71 6.86
C PRO A 51 20.25 5.55 5.47
N SER A 52 18.94 5.35 5.45
CA SER A 52 18.15 5.32 4.21
C SER A 52 16.83 6.05 4.39
N PRO A 53 16.30 6.65 3.32
CA PRO A 53 15.09 7.42 3.39
C PRO A 53 13.89 6.53 3.69
N PHE A 54 12.95 7.03 4.47
CA PHE A 54 11.72 6.32 4.75
C PHE A 54 10.51 7.24 4.86
N LEU A 55 9.34 6.67 4.54
CA LEU A 55 8.07 7.34 4.65
C LEU A 55 7.55 7.33 6.09
N ARG A 56 7.05 8.48 6.52
CA ARG A 56 6.16 8.64 7.69
C ARG A 56 4.72 8.81 7.23
N THR A 57 3.79 8.73 8.18
CA THR A 57 2.38 9.05 7.92
C THR A 57 2.17 10.48 7.44
N SER A 58 3.12 11.40 7.64
CA SER A 58 3.10 12.75 7.05
C SER A 58 3.46 12.78 5.56
N ASN A 59 4.06 11.72 5.02
CA ASN A 59 4.41 11.62 3.61
C ASN A 59 3.30 10.97 2.78
N VAL A 60 2.29 10.37 3.41
CA VAL A 60 1.20 9.65 2.73
C VAL A 60 -0.10 10.46 2.86
N TYR A 61 -0.65 10.84 1.72
CA TYR A 61 -1.93 11.53 1.58
C TYR A 61 -2.88 10.66 0.73
N TRP A 62 -4.16 11.04 0.67
CA TRP A 62 -5.17 10.37 -0.15
C TRP A 62 -4.78 10.36 -1.64
N GLY A 63 -4.30 9.22 -2.11
CA GLY A 63 -3.84 8.97 -3.48
C GLY A 63 -2.51 9.62 -3.86
N ARG A 64 -1.78 10.23 -2.90
CA ARG A 64 -0.55 10.99 -3.21
C ARG A 64 0.53 10.80 -2.16
N LEU A 65 1.79 10.76 -2.63
CA LEU A 65 2.97 10.79 -1.79
C LEU A 65 3.63 12.18 -1.81
N GLU A 66 4.06 12.64 -0.63
CA GLU A 66 4.83 13.85 -0.44
C GLU A 66 6.30 13.50 -0.22
N MET A 67 7.12 13.80 -1.22
CA MET A 67 8.51 13.34 -1.33
C MET A 67 9.54 14.47 -1.13
N SER A 68 9.10 15.72 -0.95
CA SER A 68 10.01 16.87 -0.82
C SER A 68 10.90 16.81 0.42
N GLN A 69 10.42 16.17 1.49
CA GLN A 69 11.17 15.97 2.73
C GLN A 69 10.98 14.54 3.24
N LEU A 70 12.08 13.79 3.23
CA LEU A 70 12.15 12.45 3.80
C LEU A 70 13.12 12.44 4.96
N ASP A 71 12.71 11.80 6.04
CA ASP A 71 13.61 11.48 7.12
C ASP A 71 14.41 10.22 6.79
N GLU A 72 15.57 10.07 7.44
CA GLU A 72 16.41 8.89 7.30
C GLU A 72 16.56 8.14 8.64
N MET A 73 16.71 6.82 8.54
CA MET A 73 17.16 5.97 9.64
C MET A 73 17.87 4.72 9.12
N ASP A 74 18.58 4.04 10.00
CA ASP A 74 19.26 2.79 9.66
C ASP A 74 18.29 1.64 9.50
N PHE A 75 18.60 0.79 8.53
CA PHE A 75 18.00 -0.52 8.29
C PHE A 75 19.11 -1.58 8.20
N THR A 76 18.95 -2.67 8.94
CA THR A 76 19.76 -3.88 8.79
C THR A 76 19.48 -4.54 7.45
N ASP A 77 20.41 -5.35 6.94
CA ASP A 77 20.24 -6.00 5.62
C ASP A 77 18.93 -6.81 5.55
N LYS A 78 18.59 -7.55 6.63
CA LYS A 78 17.31 -8.27 6.73
C LYS A 78 16.08 -7.34 6.69
N GLU A 79 16.15 -6.18 7.32
CA GLU A 79 15.06 -5.19 7.25
C GLU A 79 14.98 -4.57 5.85
N ARG A 80 16.11 -4.38 5.16
CA ARG A 80 16.15 -3.85 3.80
C ARG A 80 15.43 -4.79 2.84
N ASP A 81 15.78 -6.08 2.88
CA ASP A 81 15.14 -7.10 2.06
C ASP A 81 13.62 -7.17 2.30
N LYS A 82 13.23 -7.04 3.57
CA LYS A 82 11.82 -7.14 4.00
C LYS A 82 10.99 -5.89 3.70
N LEU A 83 11.55 -4.70 3.89
CA LEU A 83 10.80 -3.43 3.95
C LEU A 83 11.02 -2.53 2.73
N ARG A 84 11.86 -2.91 1.77
CA ARG A 84 12.05 -2.11 0.56
C ARG A 84 10.74 -2.00 -0.22
N LEU A 85 10.39 -0.76 -0.56
CA LEU A 85 9.25 -0.44 -1.41
C LEU A 85 9.52 -0.84 -2.85
N ARG A 86 8.47 -1.32 -3.52
CA ARG A 86 8.46 -1.75 -4.91
C ARG A 86 7.30 -1.08 -5.62
N LYS A 87 7.48 -0.79 -6.91
CA LYS A 87 6.41 -0.20 -7.72
C LYS A 87 5.14 -1.07 -7.63
N GLY A 88 4.01 -0.44 -7.37
CA GLY A 88 2.71 -1.10 -7.19
C GLY A 88 2.37 -1.41 -5.73
N ASP A 89 3.28 -1.19 -4.78
CA ASP A 89 2.96 -1.31 -3.36
C ASP A 89 1.88 -0.29 -2.95
N LEU A 90 0.79 -0.78 -2.35
CA LEU A 90 -0.21 0.08 -1.71
C LEU A 90 0.22 0.37 -0.27
N LEU A 91 0.31 1.64 0.09
CA LEU A 91 0.64 2.09 1.43
C LEU A 91 -0.64 2.48 2.15
N VAL A 92 -0.82 2.00 3.39
CA VAL A 92 -2.01 2.26 4.21
C VAL A 92 -1.58 2.80 5.57
N CYS A 93 -2.10 3.96 5.97
CA CYS A 93 -1.79 4.55 7.28
C CYS A 93 -2.73 4.04 8.39
N GLU A 94 -2.13 3.59 9.50
CA GLU A 94 -2.83 3.32 10.77
C GLU A 94 -2.72 4.50 11.74
N GLY A 95 -1.71 5.37 11.57
CA GLY A 95 -1.46 6.52 12.45
C GLY A 95 -1.68 7.88 11.79
N GLY A 96 -2.00 8.90 12.60
CA GLY A 96 -2.41 10.22 12.10
C GLY A 96 -3.88 10.18 11.70
N GLU A 97 -4.19 10.58 10.46
CA GLU A 97 -5.50 10.31 9.87
C GLU A 97 -5.48 8.90 9.26
N ILE A 98 -6.31 8.03 9.86
CA ILE A 98 -6.43 6.60 9.56
C ILE A 98 -7.00 6.40 8.15
N GLY A 99 -6.48 5.40 7.44
CA GLY A 99 -7.00 4.99 6.14
C GLY A 99 -6.40 5.75 4.97
N ARG A 100 -5.56 6.78 5.19
CA ARG A 100 -4.83 7.42 4.09
C ARG A 100 -4.01 6.39 3.33
N THR A 101 -4.25 6.34 2.03
CA THR A 101 -3.63 5.38 1.11
C THR A 101 -2.99 6.05 -0.08
N ALA A 102 -1.88 5.49 -0.55
CA ALA A 102 -1.25 5.89 -1.81
C ALA A 102 -0.48 4.71 -2.42
N ILE A 103 -0.34 4.71 -3.75
CA ILE A 103 0.48 3.75 -4.48
C ILE A 103 1.91 4.27 -4.57
N TRP A 104 2.89 3.42 -4.26
CA TRP A 104 4.28 3.65 -4.58
C TRP A 104 4.53 3.38 -6.07
N ASN A 105 4.87 4.40 -6.84
CA ASN A 105 5.13 4.31 -8.28
C ASN A 105 6.62 4.11 -8.61
N GLY A 106 7.47 3.97 -7.61
CA GLY A 106 8.93 3.90 -7.81
C GLY A 106 9.58 5.27 -7.73
N GLU A 107 9.07 6.11 -6.83
CA GLU A 107 9.53 7.49 -6.59
C GLU A 107 11.02 7.52 -6.22
N LEU A 108 11.51 6.47 -5.57
CA LEU A 108 12.92 6.24 -5.25
C LEU A 108 13.29 4.76 -5.41
N GLU A 109 14.56 4.50 -5.70
CA GLU A 109 15.06 3.13 -5.84
C GLU A 109 15.18 2.40 -4.49
N ASP A 110 15.62 3.11 -3.45
CA ASP A 110 15.84 2.56 -2.11
C ASP A 110 15.08 3.39 -1.07
N CYS A 111 13.84 2.98 -0.77
CA CYS A 111 12.98 3.65 0.21
C CYS A 111 12.20 2.64 1.06
N TYR A 112 11.96 3.04 2.31
CA TYR A 112 11.35 2.23 3.35
C TYR A 112 10.20 2.98 4.03
N TYR A 113 9.64 2.46 5.10
CA TYR A 113 8.51 3.06 5.79
C TYR A 113 8.46 2.69 7.28
N GLN A 114 7.83 3.55 8.07
CA GLN A 114 7.71 3.36 9.52
C GLN A 114 6.53 2.45 9.94
N ASN A 115 6.52 2.05 11.21
CA ASN A 115 5.54 1.13 11.80
C ASN A 115 4.07 1.58 11.76
N HIS A 116 3.78 2.85 11.50
CA HIS A 116 2.40 3.35 11.32
C HIS A 116 1.93 3.36 9.86
N ILE A 117 2.73 2.78 8.97
CA ILE A 117 2.37 2.51 7.58
C ILE A 117 2.45 0.99 7.38
N PHE A 118 1.41 0.44 6.79
CA PHE A 118 1.40 -0.91 6.24
C PHE A 118 1.67 -0.84 4.75
N ARG A 119 2.50 -1.75 4.27
CA ARG A 119 2.57 -2.09 2.85
C ARG A 119 1.60 -3.24 2.58
N VAL A 120 0.77 -3.08 1.57
CA VAL A 120 -0.19 -4.05 1.07
C VAL A 120 0.24 -4.37 -0.37
N ARG A 121 0.98 -5.47 -0.54
CA ARG A 121 1.59 -5.86 -1.83
C ARG A 121 0.84 -7.04 -2.42
N SER A 122 0.36 -6.93 -3.65
CA SER A 122 -0.39 -8.01 -4.28
C SER A 122 0.51 -9.24 -4.45
N VAL A 123 -0.05 -10.42 -4.18
CA VAL A 123 0.62 -11.71 -4.43
C VAL A 123 0.11 -12.41 -5.69
N THR A 124 -0.83 -11.77 -6.39
CA THR A 124 -1.45 -12.24 -7.62
C THR A 124 -1.61 -11.08 -8.61
N GLU A 125 -1.71 -11.40 -9.90
CA GLU A 125 -1.98 -10.44 -10.97
C GLU A 125 -3.48 -10.15 -11.13
N ASN A 126 -4.35 -10.96 -10.52
CA ASN A 126 -5.80 -10.82 -10.60
C ASN A 126 -6.37 -9.71 -9.70
N VAL A 127 -5.51 -8.90 -9.08
CA VAL A 127 -5.92 -7.76 -8.27
C VAL A 127 -5.33 -6.47 -8.82
N VAL A 128 -6.13 -5.41 -8.75
CA VAL A 128 -5.70 -4.06 -9.12
C VAL A 128 -5.53 -3.27 -7.82
N PRO A 129 -4.29 -2.95 -7.39
CA PRO A 129 -4.07 -2.17 -6.17
C PRO A 129 -4.77 -0.80 -6.20
N LEU A 130 -4.91 -0.21 -7.39
CA LEU A 130 -5.61 1.05 -7.58
C LEU A 130 -7.10 0.95 -7.20
N PHE A 131 -7.76 -0.19 -7.46
CA PHE A 131 -9.15 -0.40 -7.02
C PHE A 131 -9.26 -0.31 -5.50
N HIS A 132 -8.34 -0.98 -4.78
CA HIS A 132 -8.31 -1.02 -3.31
C HIS A 132 -7.86 0.30 -2.66
N MET A 133 -7.31 1.23 -3.45
CA MET A 133 -7.06 2.59 -2.97
C MET A 133 -8.36 3.41 -2.89
N TYR A 134 -9.38 3.08 -3.70
CA TYR A 134 -10.65 3.81 -3.80
C TYR A 134 -11.83 3.15 -3.10
N TRP A 135 -11.79 1.83 -2.91
CA TRP A 135 -12.81 1.04 -2.24
C TRP A 135 -12.60 1.04 -0.73
#